data_AF-A0A9D2PEA3-F1
#
_entry.id   AF-A0A9D2PEA3-F1
#
_cell.length_a   1.000
_cell.length_b   1.000
_cell.length_c   1.000
_cell.angle_alpha   90.00
_cell.angle_beta   90.00
_cell.angle_gamma   90.00
#
_symmetry.space_group_name_H-M   'P 1'
#
loop_
_entity.id
_entity.type
_entity.pdbx_description
1 polymer ?
#
loop_
_entity_poly.entity_id
_entity_poly.type
_entity_poly.pdbx_seq_one_letter_code
_entity_poly.pdbx_strand_id
1 'polypeptide(L)'
;KHSDNFRRGRGHGSGNGKTAGKGHKGQKARSGAPRPGFEGGQMPLYRRIPKRGFTNRNTKTIVGINVSALERFDNDAVVTVETLLESGIVKNPRDGVKILGNGELTKKLNVKVNAFSEGAKAKIEALGGTCEVI
;
A
#
# COMPACT_ATOMS: atom_id res chain seq x y z
N LYS A 1 -16.20 22.24 -4.24
CA LYS A 1 -15.88 21.71 -2.89
C LYS A 1 -15.18 22.81 -2.12
N HIS A 2 -15.79 23.35 -1.06
CA HIS A 2 -15.17 24.42 -0.26
C HIS A 2 -14.04 23.83 0.59
N SER A 3 -12.82 24.36 0.46
CA SER A 3 -11.67 24.01 1.31
C SER A 3 -11.89 24.51 2.74
N ASP A 4 -11.12 24.01 3.72
CA ASP A 4 -11.20 24.46 5.13
C ASP A 4 -10.87 25.95 5.30
N ASN A 5 -10.21 26.56 4.30
CA ASN A 5 -9.97 28.00 4.24
C ASN A 5 -11.21 28.82 3.82
N PHE A 6 -12.31 28.16 3.41
CA PHE A 6 -13.54 28.85 3.07
C PHE A 6 -14.26 29.31 4.34
N ARG A 7 -14.21 30.61 4.60
CA ARG A 7 -14.79 31.26 5.78
C ARG A 7 -16.32 31.26 5.71
N ARG A 8 -16.97 30.30 6.37
CA ARG A 8 -18.43 30.18 6.44
C ARG A 8 -19.03 31.19 7.42
N GLY A 9 -20.33 31.51 7.26
CA GLY A 9 -21.01 32.47 8.15
C GLY A 9 -20.54 33.91 7.96
N ARG A 10 -20.17 34.30 6.73
CA ARG A 10 -19.68 35.65 6.38
C ARG A 10 -20.49 36.25 5.23
N GLY A 11 -21.77 36.51 5.48
CA GLY A 11 -22.66 37.20 4.54
C GLY A 11 -23.28 36.33 3.45
N HIS A 12 -24.35 36.85 2.83
CA HIS A 12 -25.17 36.13 1.85
C HIS A 12 -24.46 35.87 0.52
N GLY A 13 -23.59 36.78 0.05
CA GLY A 13 -22.87 36.65 -1.22
C GLY A 13 -21.97 35.41 -1.32
N SER A 14 -21.60 34.79 -0.18
CA SER A 14 -20.84 33.54 -0.13
C SER A 14 -21.68 32.27 -0.38
N GLY A 15 -23.01 32.38 -0.41
CA GLY A 15 -23.94 31.24 -0.48
C GLY A 15 -24.04 30.39 0.79
N ASN A 16 -23.15 30.60 1.78
CA ASN A 16 -23.08 29.85 3.04
C ASN A 16 -23.17 30.76 4.28
N GLY A 17 -23.80 31.93 4.14
CA GLY A 17 -23.91 32.93 5.21
C GLY A 17 -24.83 32.51 6.36
N LYS A 18 -26.07 32.12 6.05
CA LYS A 18 -27.12 31.92 7.08
C LYS A 18 -27.00 30.61 7.86
N THR A 19 -26.66 29.51 7.18
CA THR A 19 -26.66 28.16 7.78
C THR A 19 -25.32 27.44 7.67
N ALA A 20 -24.31 28.08 7.08
CA ALA A 20 -22.98 27.49 6.86
C ALA A 20 -23.01 26.10 6.18
N GLY A 21 -24.04 25.83 5.37
CA GLY A 21 -24.25 24.55 4.68
C GLY A 21 -24.85 23.44 5.55
N LYS A 22 -25.27 23.73 6.79
CA LYS A 22 -25.84 22.73 7.72
C LYS A 22 -27.37 22.59 7.67
N GLY A 23 -28.06 23.44 6.89
CA GLY A 23 -29.52 23.50 6.86
C GLY A 23 -30.13 24.23 8.07
N HIS A 24 -31.45 24.10 8.27
CA HIS A 24 -32.19 24.90 9.26
C HIS A 24 -32.27 24.29 10.67
N LYS A 25 -32.80 23.07 10.79
CA LYS A 25 -33.09 22.42 12.08
C LYS A 25 -32.66 20.95 12.03
N GLY A 26 -32.44 20.35 13.19
CA GLY A 26 -32.03 18.95 13.35
C GLY A 26 -30.70 18.80 14.08
N GLN A 27 -30.40 17.57 14.50
CA GLN A 27 -29.19 17.27 15.30
C GLN A 27 -27.90 17.68 14.57
N LYS A 28 -27.81 17.44 13.25
CA LYS A 28 -26.63 17.80 12.43
C LYS A 28 -26.43 19.31 12.24
N ALA A 29 -27.46 20.11 12.50
CA ALA A 29 -27.39 21.57 12.44
C ALA A 29 -26.89 22.20 13.76
N ARG A 30 -26.85 21.42 14.86
CA ARG A 30 -26.34 21.87 16.16
C ARG A 30 -24.81 21.72 16.24
N SER A 31 -24.24 22.19 17.34
CA SER A 31 -22.83 21.92 17.65
C SER A 31 -22.65 20.44 18.00
N GLY A 32 -21.56 19.83 17.52
CA GLY A 32 -21.33 18.39 17.63
C GLY A 32 -21.94 17.56 16.50
N ALA A 33 -21.53 16.29 16.42
CA ALA A 33 -22.02 15.33 15.44
C ALA A 33 -22.16 13.93 16.07
N PRO A 34 -23.07 13.09 15.59
CA PRO A 34 -23.13 11.68 15.99
C PRO A 34 -21.80 10.98 15.71
N ARG A 35 -21.41 10.04 16.58
CA ARG A 35 -20.20 9.23 16.40
C ARG A 35 -20.29 8.41 15.11
N PRO A 36 -19.20 8.28 14.34
CA PRO A 36 -19.13 7.34 13.22
C PRO A 36 -19.47 5.91 13.68
N GLY A 37 -20.23 5.18 12.85
CA GLY A 37 -20.69 3.82 13.17
C GLY A 37 -21.94 3.73 14.05
N PHE A 38 -22.64 4.85 14.33
CA PHE A 38 -23.97 4.83 14.94
C PHE A 38 -25.06 4.69 13.87
N GLU A 39 -25.90 3.66 13.98
CA GLU A 39 -26.98 3.32 13.02
C GLU A 39 -28.39 3.64 13.58
N GLY A 40 -28.55 4.77 14.30
CA GLY A 40 -29.87 5.23 14.72
C GLY A 40 -30.56 4.39 15.81
N GLY A 41 -29.79 3.63 16.58
CA GLY A 41 -30.31 2.71 17.62
C GLY A 41 -30.30 1.25 17.18
N GLN A 42 -30.10 0.97 15.89
CA GLN A 42 -29.85 -0.38 15.40
C GLN A 42 -28.48 -0.88 15.90
N MET A 43 -28.34 -2.20 16.09
CA MET A 43 -27.07 -2.82 16.45
C MET A 43 -26.03 -2.56 15.35
N PRO A 44 -24.90 -1.86 15.61
CA PRO A 44 -23.96 -1.50 14.53
C PRO A 44 -23.35 -2.69 13.80
N LEU A 45 -22.98 -2.51 12.53
CA LEU A 45 -22.41 -3.56 11.67
C LEU A 45 -21.24 -4.32 12.32
N TYR A 46 -20.30 -3.61 12.96
CA TYR A 46 -19.14 -4.21 13.62
C TYR A 46 -19.47 -5.11 14.82
N ARG A 47 -20.72 -5.06 15.33
CA ARG A 47 -21.22 -5.99 16.35
C ARG A 47 -22.02 -7.15 15.75
N ARG A 48 -22.58 -6.99 14.56
CA ARG A 48 -23.31 -8.06 13.84
C ARG A 48 -22.36 -9.09 13.25
N ILE A 49 -21.19 -8.65 12.81
CA ILE A 49 -20.18 -9.51 12.19
C ILE A 49 -19.40 -10.25 13.29
N PRO A 50 -19.24 -11.59 13.21
CA PRO A 50 -18.44 -12.32 14.19
C PRO A 50 -16.96 -11.93 14.10
N LYS A 51 -16.25 -11.98 15.22
CA LYS A 51 -14.78 -11.92 15.21
C LYS A 51 -14.25 -13.18 14.53
N ARG A 52 -13.28 -13.04 13.62
CA ARG A 52 -12.73 -14.16 12.85
C ARG A 52 -11.20 -14.14 12.90
N GLY A 53 -10.62 -15.32 13.10
CA GLY A 53 -9.17 -15.55 13.05
C GLY A 53 -8.40 -15.00 14.24
N PHE A 54 -7.08 -15.07 14.12
CA PHE A 54 -6.09 -14.51 15.03
C PHE A 54 -4.91 -13.96 14.23
N THR A 55 -4.14 -13.03 14.80
CA THR A 55 -2.93 -12.50 14.17
C THR A 55 -1.72 -13.29 14.66
N ASN A 56 -0.95 -13.90 13.75
CA ASN A 56 0.27 -14.61 14.12
C ASN A 56 1.36 -13.61 14.53
N ARG A 57 1.91 -13.77 15.75
CA ARG A 57 2.98 -12.93 16.32
C ARG A 57 4.26 -12.95 15.50
N ASN A 58 4.59 -14.08 14.86
CA ASN A 58 5.85 -14.28 14.14
C ASN A 58 5.67 -14.15 12.62
N THR A 59 4.72 -13.31 12.18
CA THR A 59 4.47 -13.09 10.75
C THR A 59 5.65 -12.34 10.14
N LYS A 60 6.34 -12.96 9.18
CA LYS A 60 7.42 -12.32 8.42
C LYS A 60 6.85 -11.40 7.35
N THR A 61 7.35 -10.18 7.32
CA THR A 61 7.06 -9.17 6.31
C THR A 61 8.14 -9.19 5.23
N ILE A 62 7.88 -9.93 4.16
CA ILE A 62 8.80 -10.08 3.03
C ILE A 62 8.46 -9.03 1.96
N VAL A 63 9.49 -8.39 1.41
CA VAL A 63 9.36 -7.43 0.32
C VAL A 63 9.35 -8.16 -1.02
N GLY A 64 8.22 -8.13 -1.71
CA GLY A 64 8.09 -8.69 -3.06
C GLY A 64 8.54 -7.68 -4.12
N ILE A 65 9.49 -8.07 -4.96
CA ILE A 65 9.96 -7.29 -6.11
C ILE A 65 9.71 -8.09 -7.38
N ASN A 66 9.26 -7.45 -8.45
CA ASN A 66 9.02 -8.13 -9.73
C ASN A 66 10.28 -8.10 -10.62
N VAL A 67 10.40 -9.09 -11.52
CA VAL A 67 11.53 -9.16 -12.46
C VAL A 67 11.68 -7.92 -13.33
N SER A 68 10.58 -7.21 -13.64
CA SER A 68 10.65 -5.93 -14.38
C SER A 68 11.47 -4.84 -13.69
N ALA A 69 11.57 -4.86 -12.36
CA ALA A 69 12.39 -3.89 -11.63
C ALA A 69 13.89 -4.17 -11.79
N LEU A 70 14.26 -5.42 -12.11
CA LEU A 70 15.65 -5.83 -12.29
C LEU A 70 16.24 -5.34 -13.61
N GLU A 71 15.40 -4.90 -14.55
CA GLU A 71 15.82 -4.34 -15.84
C GLU A 71 16.65 -3.06 -15.70
N ARG A 72 16.67 -2.44 -14.52
CA ARG A 72 17.52 -1.28 -14.22
C ARG A 72 19.00 -1.62 -14.10
N PHE A 73 19.34 -2.88 -13.80
CA PHE A 73 20.72 -3.31 -13.70
C PHE A 73 21.32 -3.59 -15.08
N ASP A 74 22.63 -3.59 -15.19
CA ASP A 74 23.32 -3.95 -16.43
C ASP A 74 23.43 -5.47 -16.61
N ASN A 75 23.75 -5.90 -17.84
CA ASN A 75 23.90 -7.32 -18.14
C ASN A 75 25.05 -7.94 -17.33
N ASP A 76 24.88 -9.18 -16.89
CA ASP A 76 25.79 -9.94 -16.01
C ASP A 76 26.02 -9.32 -14.61
N ALA A 77 25.23 -8.31 -14.22
CA ALA A 77 25.33 -7.72 -12.89
C ALA A 77 24.92 -8.71 -11.78
N VAL A 78 25.60 -8.61 -10.63
CA VAL A 78 25.25 -9.34 -9.41
C VAL A 78 24.26 -8.51 -8.61
N VAL A 79 23.02 -9.00 -8.51
CA VAL A 79 21.95 -8.34 -7.77
C VAL A 79 21.85 -8.95 -6.38
N THR A 80 22.24 -8.21 -5.35
CA THR A 80 22.09 -8.60 -3.94
C THR A 80 21.04 -7.73 -3.23
N VAL A 81 20.76 -8.01 -1.96
CA VAL A 81 19.84 -7.18 -1.16
C VAL A 81 20.40 -5.75 -0.99
N GLU A 82 21.72 -5.62 -0.86
CA GLU A 82 22.42 -4.35 -0.74
C GLU A 82 22.32 -3.53 -2.04
N THR A 83 22.58 -4.13 -3.20
CA THR A 83 22.47 -3.42 -4.49
C THR A 83 21.04 -2.98 -4.79
N LEU A 84 20.03 -3.73 -4.30
CA LEU A 84 18.62 -3.34 -4.39
C LEU A 84 18.28 -2.15 -3.48
N LEU A 85 18.98 -1.97 -2.36
CA LEU A 85 18.84 -0.81 -1.49
C LEU A 85 19.52 0.43 -2.09
N GLU A 86 20.74 0.27 -2.59
CA GLU A 86 21.52 1.35 -3.21
C GLU A 86 20.84 1.91 -4.47
N SER A 87 20.29 1.03 -5.30
CA SER A 87 19.49 1.41 -6.48
C SER A 87 18.12 2.01 -6.13
N GLY A 88 17.74 2.04 -4.85
CA GLY A 88 16.46 2.57 -4.36
C GLY A 88 15.24 1.75 -4.78
N ILE A 89 15.43 0.54 -5.32
CA ILE A 89 14.33 -0.39 -5.67
C ILE A 89 13.67 -0.89 -4.39
N VAL A 90 14.47 -1.16 -3.37
CA VAL A 90 14.03 -1.45 -2.01
C VAL A 90 14.45 -0.29 -1.12
N LYS A 91 13.58 0.15 -0.20
CA LYS A 91 13.95 1.14 0.83
C LYS A 91 14.24 0.51 2.18
N ASN A 92 13.54 -0.57 2.50
CA ASN A 92 13.73 -1.34 3.73
C ASN A 92 13.44 -2.80 3.39
N PRO A 93 14.43 -3.71 3.53
CA PRO A 93 14.27 -5.11 3.15
C PRO A 93 13.41 -5.90 4.14
N ARG A 94 13.01 -5.29 5.28
CA ARG A 94 12.21 -5.90 6.34
C ARG A 94 12.78 -7.27 6.74
N ASP A 95 11.98 -8.33 6.67
CA ASP A 95 12.40 -9.70 7.03
C ASP A 95 12.99 -10.47 5.85
N GLY A 96 13.13 -9.84 4.67
CA GLY A 96 13.77 -10.41 3.49
C GLY A 96 13.15 -9.95 2.17
N VAL A 97 13.86 -10.22 1.07
CA VAL A 97 13.44 -9.88 -0.31
C VAL A 97 13.06 -11.14 -1.08
N LYS A 98 11.92 -11.09 -1.78
CA LYS A 98 11.44 -12.15 -2.68
C LYS A 98 11.26 -11.64 -4.11
N ILE A 99 11.86 -12.32 -5.08
CA ILE A 99 11.64 -12.00 -6.50
C ILE A 99 10.41 -12.73 -7.06
N LEU A 100 9.55 -11.97 -7.73
CA LEU A 100 8.27 -12.37 -8.31
C LEU A 100 8.29 -12.25 -9.84
N GLY A 101 7.61 -13.16 -10.52
CA GLY A 101 7.74 -13.34 -11.97
C GLY A 101 6.93 -12.39 -12.86
N ASN A 102 6.42 -11.25 -12.36
CA ASN A 102 5.65 -10.33 -13.20
C ASN A 102 6.54 -9.42 -14.05
N GLY A 103 6.13 -9.17 -15.29
CA GLY A 103 6.87 -8.36 -16.26
C GLY A 103 7.91 -9.12 -17.07
N GLU A 104 8.59 -8.38 -17.95
CA GLU A 104 9.64 -8.89 -18.82
C GLU A 104 11.02 -8.59 -18.22
N LEU A 105 11.94 -9.51 -18.47
CA LEU A 105 13.35 -9.38 -18.16
C LEU A 105 14.08 -9.67 -19.47
N THR A 106 14.98 -8.79 -19.89
CA THR A 106 15.77 -9.01 -21.11
C THR A 106 17.24 -9.28 -20.81
N LYS A 107 17.68 -8.85 -19.63
CA LYS A 107 19.06 -8.93 -19.19
C LYS A 107 19.33 -10.21 -18.41
N LYS A 108 20.50 -10.79 -18.67
CA LYS A 108 21.08 -11.89 -17.90
C LYS A 108 21.62 -11.32 -16.58
N LEU A 109 21.14 -11.82 -15.45
CA LEU A 109 21.50 -11.31 -14.12
C LEU A 109 21.80 -12.47 -13.16
N ASN A 110 22.73 -12.24 -12.24
CA ASN A 110 23.02 -13.18 -11.15
C ASN A 110 22.37 -12.65 -9.87
N VAL A 111 21.22 -13.21 -9.49
CA VAL A 111 20.39 -12.69 -8.41
C VAL A 111 20.57 -13.51 -7.14
N LYS A 112 20.93 -12.84 -6.05
CA LYS A 112 21.17 -13.42 -4.72
C LYS A 112 20.24 -12.77 -3.69
N VAL A 113 19.14 -13.45 -3.33
CA VAL A 113 18.14 -12.93 -2.38
C VAL A 113 17.50 -14.03 -1.53
N ASN A 114 16.63 -13.69 -0.58
CA ASN A 114 16.08 -14.66 0.37
C ASN A 114 15.04 -15.62 -0.21
N ALA A 115 14.35 -15.26 -1.29
CA ALA A 115 13.36 -16.14 -1.92
C ALA A 115 13.06 -15.78 -3.38
N PHE A 116 12.55 -16.76 -4.12
CA PHE A 116 12.07 -16.58 -5.49
C PHE A 116 10.73 -17.28 -5.67
N SER A 117 9.86 -16.73 -6.52
CA SER A 117 8.74 -17.49 -7.11
C SER A 117 9.24 -18.38 -8.24
N GLU A 118 8.55 -19.51 -8.49
CA GLU A 118 8.90 -20.43 -9.57
C GLU A 118 8.93 -19.72 -10.94
N GLY A 119 7.92 -18.90 -11.23
CA GLY A 119 7.87 -18.12 -12.47
C GLY A 119 8.99 -17.07 -12.60
N ALA A 120 9.53 -16.57 -11.48
CA ALA A 120 10.70 -15.69 -11.51
C ALA A 120 11.98 -16.46 -11.84
N LYS A 121 12.19 -17.62 -11.18
CA LYS A 121 13.35 -18.48 -11.44
C LYS A 121 13.42 -18.88 -12.91
N ALA A 122 12.30 -19.37 -13.46
CA ALA A 122 12.20 -19.78 -14.85
C ALA A 122 12.58 -18.65 -15.83
N LYS A 123 12.16 -17.40 -15.57
CA LYS A 123 12.49 -16.25 -16.42
C LYS A 123 13.96 -15.86 -16.34
N ILE A 124 14.56 -15.90 -15.16
CA ILE A 124 15.98 -15.55 -14.96
C ILE A 124 16.88 -16.62 -15.59
N GLU A 125 16.57 -17.90 -15.36
CA GLU A 125 17.32 -19.03 -15.91
C GLU A 125 17.16 -19.16 -17.43
N ALA A 126 15.99 -18.82 -17.98
CA ALA A 126 15.77 -18.79 -19.44
C ALA A 126 16.71 -17.81 -20.17
N LEU A 127 17.18 -16.77 -19.50
CA LEU A 127 18.15 -15.80 -20.02
C LEU A 127 19.60 -16.16 -19.65
N GLY A 128 19.82 -17.32 -19.03
CA GLY A 128 21.13 -17.81 -18.59
C GLY A 128 21.65 -17.16 -17.30
N GLY A 129 20.77 -16.51 -16.51
CA GLY A 129 21.12 -15.95 -15.20
C GLY A 129 21.07 -16.98 -14.08
N THR A 130 21.68 -16.68 -12.93
CA THR A 130 21.70 -17.58 -11.76
C THR A 130 20.80 -17.09 -10.63
N CYS A 131 20.05 -17.98 -9.99
CA CYS A 131 19.26 -17.68 -8.78
C CYS A 131 19.87 -18.34 -7.54
N GLU A 132 20.44 -17.55 -6.62
CA GLU A 132 21.02 -18.03 -5.36
C GLU A 132 20.19 -17.57 -4.16
N VAL A 133 19.92 -18.48 -3.22
CA VAL A 133 19.12 -18.19 -2.02
C VAL A 133 20.05 -18.00 -0.81
N ILE A 134 19.92 -16.86 -0.12
CA ILE A 134 20.70 -16.50 1.09
C ILE A 134 19.79 -16.36 2.32
#